data_AF-A0A453MPH2-F1
#
_entry.id   AF-A0A453MPH2-F1
#
_cell.length_a   1.000
_cell.length_b   1.000
_cell.length_c   1.000
_cell.angle_alpha   90.00
_cell.angle_beta   90.00
_cell.angle_gamma   90.00
#
_symmetry.space_group_name_H-M   'P 1'
#
loop_
_entity.id
_entity.type
_entity.pdbx_description
1 polymer ?
#
loop_
_entity_poly.entity_id
_entity_poly.type
_entity_poly.pdbx_seq_one_letter_code
_entity_poly.pdbx_strand_id
1 'polypeptide(L)'
;GDKYAWFRDEEFARETLAGVNPLSIQLVRELPLVSKLDEKIYGPADSLITKEVIEEQINGVMTAEEAVAKKKLFMLDYHDLYLPFVNKVRQLEGTTLYGSRALFFLAGDGTLRPIAIELTRPKSASKPQWREVFTPASGHKASITGSWQWQLAKAHVVCLDTGYHQLVSHWLRTHCCVEPYIIAANRQLSQMHPIYRLLAPSFRFTMEINAQARKLLINADGIIESTFSPGKYSMEISSAAYAEQWQFDKEALPEDLIRRGMAVRGEDGKLELAIEDYPYANDGLLVWDAIKQWASDYVAHY
;
A
#
# COMPACT_ATOMS: atom_id res chain seq x y z
N GLY A 1 -23.75 5.24 -13.59
CA GLY A 1 -22.74 4.17 -13.53
C GLY A 1 -23.38 2.89 -13.03
N ASP A 2 -22.76 1.74 -13.29
CA ASP A 2 -23.17 0.44 -12.73
C ASP A 2 -22.98 0.44 -11.21
N LYS A 3 -24.07 0.24 -10.46
CA LYS A 3 -24.10 0.26 -8.98
C LYS A 3 -23.29 -0.88 -8.35
N TYR A 4 -23.02 -1.95 -9.10
CA TYR A 4 -22.33 -3.14 -8.60
C TYR A 4 -20.91 -3.30 -9.14
N ALA A 5 -20.38 -2.29 -9.84
CA ALA A 5 -19.03 -2.32 -10.39
C ALA A 5 -17.97 -2.58 -9.31
N TRP A 6 -18.12 -1.98 -8.12
CA TRP A 6 -17.22 -2.15 -6.96
C TRP A 6 -17.07 -3.61 -6.49
N PHE A 7 -18.03 -4.47 -6.81
CA PHE A 7 -18.03 -5.88 -6.39
C PHE A 7 -17.13 -6.76 -7.27
N ARG A 8 -16.78 -6.25 -8.46
CA ARG A 8 -16.05 -6.99 -9.49
C ARG A 8 -14.56 -7.05 -9.18
N ASP A 9 -13.88 -8.07 -9.72
CA ASP A 9 -12.44 -8.27 -9.51
C ASP A 9 -11.62 -7.24 -10.29
N GLU A 10 -12.13 -6.81 -11.44
CA GLU A 10 -11.53 -5.77 -12.27
C GLU A 10 -11.46 -4.44 -11.52
N GLU A 11 -12.54 -4.05 -10.84
CA GLU A 11 -12.57 -2.79 -10.09
C GLU A 11 -11.67 -2.85 -8.86
N PHE A 12 -11.67 -3.98 -8.14
CA PHE A 12 -10.75 -4.21 -7.02
C PHE A 12 -9.27 -4.08 -7.44
N ALA A 13 -8.89 -4.63 -8.59
CA ALA A 13 -7.52 -4.46 -9.10
C ALA A 13 -7.26 -3.05 -9.63
N ARG A 14 -8.21 -2.44 -10.36
CA ARG A 14 -8.08 -1.09 -10.92
C ARG A 14 -7.83 -0.05 -9.83
N GLU A 15 -8.53 -0.15 -8.69
CA GLU A 15 -8.35 0.78 -7.57
C GLU A 15 -6.94 0.75 -6.97
N THR A 16 -6.18 -0.33 -7.13
CA THR A 16 -4.76 -0.39 -6.70
C THR A 16 -3.84 0.51 -7.55
N LEU A 17 -4.30 0.92 -8.75
CA LEU A 17 -3.56 1.77 -9.68
C LEU A 17 -4.14 3.18 -9.81
N ALA A 18 -5.44 3.33 -9.57
CA ALA A 18 -6.19 4.56 -9.84
C ALA A 18 -7.30 4.86 -8.81
N GLY A 19 -7.28 4.18 -7.66
CA GLY A 19 -8.21 4.40 -6.55
C GLY A 19 -7.68 5.41 -5.54
N VAL A 20 -8.15 5.29 -4.30
CA VAL A 20 -7.79 6.20 -3.19
C VAL A 20 -6.36 5.99 -2.69
N ASN A 21 -5.81 4.78 -2.85
CA ASN A 21 -4.47 4.42 -2.40
C ASN A 21 -3.65 3.75 -3.52
N PRO A 22 -3.36 4.46 -4.61
CA PRO A 22 -2.70 3.90 -5.78
C PRO A 22 -1.18 3.76 -5.58
N LEU A 23 -0.71 3.62 -4.35
CA LEU A 23 0.69 3.77 -3.94
C LEU A 23 1.28 2.47 -3.37
N SER A 24 0.44 1.49 -3.04
CA SER A 24 0.83 0.33 -2.25
C SER A 24 1.23 -0.89 -3.09
N ILE A 25 0.76 -0.98 -4.34
CA ILE A 25 1.07 -2.13 -5.19
C ILE A 25 2.55 -2.16 -5.55
N GLN A 26 3.13 -3.36 -5.53
CA GLN A 26 4.55 -3.60 -5.83
C GLN A 26 4.74 -4.85 -6.68
N LEU A 27 5.84 -4.90 -7.42
CA LEU A 27 6.24 -6.04 -8.22
C LEU A 27 6.68 -7.21 -7.33
N VAL A 28 6.22 -8.42 -7.65
CA VAL A 28 6.77 -9.65 -7.06
C VAL A 28 8.11 -9.95 -7.73
N ARG A 29 9.18 -9.89 -6.94
CA ARG A 29 10.56 -10.06 -7.43
C ARG A 29 11.04 -11.51 -7.38
N GLU A 30 10.52 -12.30 -6.46
CA GLU A 30 10.96 -13.66 -6.21
C GLU A 30 9.84 -14.52 -5.62
N LEU A 31 9.98 -15.84 -5.78
CA LEU A 31 9.13 -16.86 -5.18
C LEU A 31 10.00 -17.94 -4.52
N PRO A 32 9.57 -18.54 -3.39
CA PRO A 32 8.31 -18.30 -2.69
C PRO A 32 8.29 -16.92 -1.98
N LEU A 33 7.09 -16.41 -1.68
CA LEU A 33 6.95 -15.23 -0.85
C LEU A 33 7.29 -15.59 0.60
N VAL A 34 8.14 -14.79 1.25
CA VAL A 34 8.63 -15.05 2.62
C VAL A 34 8.52 -13.78 3.47
N SER A 35 7.94 -13.93 4.66
CA SER A 35 7.89 -12.91 5.71
C SER A 35 9.27 -12.67 6.34
N LYS A 36 9.58 -11.42 6.68
CA LYS A 36 10.83 -11.06 7.40
C LYS A 36 10.69 -11.14 8.92
N LEU A 37 9.47 -11.37 9.42
CA LEU A 37 9.19 -11.45 10.84
C LEU A 37 9.74 -12.74 11.48
N ASP A 38 10.09 -12.67 12.77
CA ASP A 38 10.63 -13.81 13.53
C ASP A 38 9.63 -14.98 13.63
N GLU A 39 9.98 -16.12 13.04
CA GLU A 39 9.15 -17.32 13.02
C GLU A 39 8.82 -17.87 14.41
N LYS A 40 9.70 -17.65 15.40
CA LYS A 40 9.46 -18.09 16.78
C LYS A 40 8.27 -17.36 17.39
N ILE A 41 8.08 -16.10 17.00
CA ILE A 41 7.02 -15.22 17.49
C ILE A 41 5.76 -15.41 16.65
N TYR A 42 5.88 -15.37 15.33
CA TYR A 42 4.73 -15.23 14.43
C TYR A 42 4.29 -16.52 13.72
N GLY A 43 5.09 -17.58 13.79
CA GLY A 43 4.89 -18.83 13.04
C GLY A 43 5.68 -18.87 11.73
N PRO A 44 5.53 -19.93 10.92
CA PRO A 44 6.26 -20.09 9.66
C PRO A 44 6.21 -18.86 8.76
N ALA A 45 7.34 -18.50 8.15
CA ALA A 45 7.46 -17.30 7.34
C ALA A 45 7.04 -17.48 5.88
N ASP A 46 6.97 -18.72 5.38
CA ASP A 46 6.56 -19.04 4.03
C ASP A 46 5.09 -18.65 3.78
N SER A 47 4.79 -18.19 2.55
CA SER A 47 3.41 -18.00 2.11
C SER A 47 2.82 -19.32 1.60
N LEU A 48 1.52 -19.51 1.82
CA LEU A 48 0.76 -20.58 1.18
C LEU A 48 0.40 -20.28 -0.28
N ILE A 49 0.69 -19.09 -0.80
CA ILE A 49 0.53 -18.80 -2.23
C ILE A 49 1.70 -19.46 -2.97
N THR A 50 1.51 -20.72 -3.35
CA THR A 50 2.54 -21.51 -4.04
C THR A 50 2.55 -21.26 -5.54
N LYS A 51 3.58 -21.77 -6.23
CA LYS A 51 3.69 -21.70 -7.69
C LYS A 51 2.51 -22.39 -8.37
N GLU A 52 2.07 -23.52 -7.82
CA GLU A 52 0.94 -24.29 -8.33
C GLU A 52 -0.36 -23.49 -8.23
N VAL A 53 -0.57 -22.75 -7.13
CA VAL A 53 -1.72 -21.84 -6.99
C VAL A 53 -1.67 -20.75 -8.06
N ILE A 54 -0.50 -20.14 -8.28
CA ILE A 54 -0.34 -19.09 -9.30
C ILE A 54 -0.63 -19.63 -10.70
N GLU A 55 0.01 -20.73 -11.06
CA GLU A 55 -0.11 -21.37 -12.38
C GLU A 55 -1.55 -21.81 -12.67
N GLU A 56 -2.25 -22.35 -11.66
CA GLU A 56 -3.67 -22.67 -11.77
C GLU A 56 -4.50 -21.41 -12.06
N GLN A 57 -4.29 -20.32 -11.32
CA GLN A 57 -5.09 -19.09 -11.44
C GLN A 57 -4.80 -18.28 -12.70
N ILE A 58 -3.65 -18.50 -13.34
CA ILE A 58 -3.33 -17.93 -14.66
C ILE A 58 -3.64 -18.90 -15.80
N ASN A 59 -4.32 -20.02 -15.53
CA ASN A 59 -4.70 -21.05 -16.52
C ASN A 59 -3.50 -21.63 -17.29
N GLY A 60 -2.34 -21.75 -16.65
CA GLY A 60 -1.15 -22.33 -17.26
C GLY A 60 -0.60 -21.59 -18.48
N VAL A 61 -0.95 -20.31 -18.67
CA VAL A 61 -0.44 -19.50 -19.81
C VAL A 61 1.08 -19.31 -19.78
N MET A 62 1.70 -19.45 -18.60
CA MET A 62 3.14 -19.47 -18.36
C MET A 62 3.40 -20.10 -16.98
N THR A 63 4.65 -20.45 -16.67
CA THR A 63 5.01 -20.88 -15.30
C THR A 63 5.06 -19.70 -14.33
N ALA A 64 5.02 -19.96 -13.03
CA ALA A 64 5.15 -18.92 -12.02
C ALA A 64 6.49 -18.17 -12.14
N GLU A 65 7.59 -18.86 -12.43
CA GLU A 65 8.91 -18.26 -12.66
C GLU A 65 8.95 -17.40 -13.91
N GLU A 66 8.32 -17.85 -15.01
CA GLU A 66 8.20 -17.03 -16.22
C GLU A 66 7.40 -15.76 -15.94
N ALA A 67 6.34 -15.84 -15.13
CA ALA A 67 5.55 -14.68 -14.75
C ALA A 67 6.36 -13.68 -13.90
N VAL A 68 7.19 -14.15 -12.97
CA VAL A 68 8.14 -13.28 -12.23
C VAL A 68 9.17 -12.67 -13.18
N ALA A 69 9.82 -13.49 -14.03
CA ALA A 69 10.86 -13.03 -14.94
C ALA A 69 10.35 -11.98 -15.95
N LYS A 70 9.12 -12.15 -16.44
CA LYS A 70 8.43 -11.21 -17.35
C LYS A 70 7.75 -10.05 -16.62
N LYS A 71 7.96 -9.90 -15.30
CA LYS A 71 7.38 -8.84 -14.46
C LYS A 71 5.85 -8.77 -14.55
N LYS A 72 5.19 -9.93 -14.56
CA LYS A 72 3.73 -10.07 -14.69
C LYS A 72 3.01 -10.29 -13.35
N LEU A 73 3.72 -10.44 -12.25
CA LEU A 73 3.15 -10.64 -10.92
C LEU A 73 3.35 -9.42 -10.02
N PHE A 74 2.27 -8.96 -9.40
CA PHE A 74 2.24 -7.81 -8.51
C PHE A 74 1.51 -8.16 -7.23
N MET A 75 1.75 -7.43 -6.14
CA MET A 75 1.09 -7.67 -4.87
C MET A 75 0.81 -6.40 -4.08
N LEU A 76 -0.26 -6.45 -3.29
CA LEU A 76 -0.39 -5.67 -2.07
C LEU A 76 0.13 -6.55 -0.93
N ASP A 77 1.20 -6.12 -0.25
CA ASP A 77 1.76 -6.85 0.89
C ASP A 77 1.59 -6.03 2.17
N TYR A 78 0.56 -6.40 2.93
CA TYR A 78 0.26 -5.84 4.25
C TYR A 78 0.65 -6.81 5.37
N HIS A 79 1.26 -7.95 5.05
CA HIS A 79 1.51 -9.01 6.00
C HIS A 79 2.43 -8.53 7.12
N ASP A 80 3.66 -8.12 6.79
CA ASP A 80 4.68 -7.89 7.80
C ASP A 80 4.38 -6.67 8.68
N LEU A 81 3.72 -5.64 8.13
CA LEU A 81 3.32 -4.47 8.90
C LEU A 81 2.18 -4.77 9.88
N TYR A 82 1.14 -5.50 9.45
CA TYR A 82 -0.06 -5.70 10.27
C TYR A 82 0.01 -6.92 11.17
N LEU A 83 0.76 -7.97 10.81
CA LEU A 83 0.82 -9.22 11.57
C LEU A 83 1.20 -9.01 13.06
N PRO A 84 2.14 -8.11 13.42
CA PRO A 84 2.45 -7.78 14.80
C PRO A 84 1.28 -7.22 15.61
N PHE A 85 0.28 -6.65 14.94
CA PHE A 85 -0.90 -6.03 15.55
C PHE A 85 -2.10 -6.96 15.63
N VAL A 86 -2.11 -8.08 14.91
CA VAL A 86 -3.26 -8.97 14.80
C VAL A 86 -3.75 -9.49 16.16
N ASN A 87 -2.87 -10.02 17.00
CA ASN A 87 -3.28 -10.59 18.29
C ASN A 87 -3.91 -9.55 19.22
N LYS A 88 -3.31 -8.36 19.32
CA LYS A 88 -3.78 -7.30 20.22
C LYS A 88 -5.05 -6.62 19.71
N VAL A 89 -5.17 -6.40 18.40
CA VAL A 89 -6.41 -5.84 17.81
C VAL A 89 -7.58 -6.78 18.03
N ARG A 90 -7.39 -8.09 17.82
CA ARG A 90 -8.44 -9.11 18.02
C ARG A 90 -8.87 -9.33 19.49
N GLN A 91 -8.19 -8.70 20.45
CA GLN A 91 -8.64 -8.65 21.84
C GLN A 91 -9.65 -7.52 22.10
N LEU A 92 -9.75 -6.55 21.19
CA LEU A 92 -10.77 -5.52 21.26
C LEU A 92 -12.13 -6.12 20.87
N GLU A 93 -13.17 -5.72 21.59
CA GLU A 93 -14.52 -6.20 21.34
C GLU A 93 -15.00 -5.78 19.94
N GLY A 94 -15.61 -6.71 19.20
CA GLY A 94 -16.21 -6.43 17.89
C GLY A 94 -15.22 -6.20 16.75
N THR A 95 -13.91 -6.38 16.96
CA THR A 95 -12.90 -6.18 15.91
C THR A 95 -12.30 -7.48 15.39
N THR A 96 -11.71 -7.41 14.20
CA THR A 96 -10.88 -8.47 13.63
C THR A 96 -9.75 -7.84 12.82
N LEU A 97 -8.65 -8.57 12.68
CA LEU A 97 -7.52 -8.19 11.83
C LEU A 97 -6.82 -9.47 11.34
N TYR A 98 -6.16 -9.35 10.19
CA TYR A 98 -5.29 -10.35 9.59
C TYR A 98 -4.03 -9.68 9.05
N GLY A 99 -2.91 -10.39 8.99
CA GLY A 99 -1.87 -10.08 8.00
C GLY A 99 -2.36 -10.56 6.64
N SER A 100 -2.05 -9.85 5.56
CA SER A 100 -2.54 -10.26 4.23
C SER A 100 -1.57 -9.95 3.10
N ARG A 101 -1.57 -10.83 2.11
CA ARG A 101 -1.00 -10.61 0.78
C ARG A 101 -2.08 -10.82 -0.26
N ALA A 102 -2.27 -9.85 -1.15
CA ALA A 102 -3.12 -10.00 -2.32
C ALA A 102 -2.24 -10.00 -3.56
N LEU A 103 -2.31 -11.08 -4.35
CA LEU A 103 -1.52 -11.28 -5.55
C LEU A 103 -2.34 -10.98 -6.80
N PHE A 104 -1.70 -10.33 -7.77
CA PHE A 104 -2.29 -9.89 -9.02
C PHE A 104 -1.42 -10.34 -10.19
N PHE A 105 -2.05 -10.64 -11.32
CA PHE A 105 -1.41 -10.98 -12.57
C PHE A 105 -1.77 -9.96 -13.66
N LEU A 106 -0.75 -9.46 -14.36
CA LEU A 106 -0.91 -8.58 -15.51
C LEU A 106 -1.07 -9.41 -16.78
N ALA A 107 -2.28 -9.42 -17.33
CA ALA A 107 -2.61 -10.16 -18.53
C ALA A 107 -1.94 -9.58 -19.80
N GLY A 108 -2.00 -10.33 -20.90
CA GLY A 108 -1.43 -9.91 -22.18
C GLY A 108 -2.15 -8.71 -22.81
N ASP A 109 -3.38 -8.43 -22.41
CA ASP A 109 -4.18 -7.28 -22.84
C ASP A 109 -3.95 -6.02 -21.97
N GLY A 110 -3.01 -6.07 -21.01
CA GLY A 110 -2.73 -4.97 -20.10
C GLY A 110 -3.61 -4.94 -18.85
N THR A 111 -4.58 -5.84 -18.71
CA THR A 111 -5.48 -5.87 -17.55
C THR A 111 -4.81 -6.51 -16.34
N LEU A 112 -4.84 -5.80 -15.20
CA LEU A 112 -4.43 -6.35 -13.91
C LEU A 112 -5.59 -7.14 -13.28
N ARG A 113 -5.36 -8.40 -12.91
CA ARG A 113 -6.38 -9.28 -12.32
C ARG A 113 -5.93 -9.82 -10.97
N PRO A 114 -6.77 -9.80 -9.92
CA PRO A 114 -6.45 -10.46 -8.67
C PRO A 114 -6.51 -11.99 -8.87
N ILE A 115 -5.54 -12.71 -8.31
CA ILE A 115 -5.44 -14.17 -8.50
C ILE A 115 -5.39 -14.95 -7.18
N ALA A 116 -4.94 -14.35 -6.09
CA ALA A 116 -4.93 -15.00 -4.78
C ALA A 116 -4.93 -13.96 -3.66
N ILE A 117 -5.53 -14.31 -2.51
CA ILE A 117 -5.44 -13.55 -1.27
C ILE A 117 -5.09 -14.53 -0.15
N GLU A 118 -3.99 -14.27 0.54
CA GLU A 118 -3.64 -14.95 1.78
C GLU A 118 -4.09 -14.11 2.98
N LEU A 119 -4.74 -14.75 3.95
CA LEU A 119 -5.05 -14.17 5.26
C LEU A 119 -4.35 -14.95 6.36
N THR A 120 -3.62 -14.25 7.23
CA THR A 120 -2.79 -14.85 8.28
C THR A 120 -3.17 -14.32 9.65
N ARG A 121 -3.27 -15.23 10.63
CA ARG A 121 -3.26 -14.92 12.07
C ARG A 121 -1.98 -15.50 12.66
N PRO A 122 -1.18 -14.70 13.38
CA PRO A 122 0.06 -15.17 13.95
C PRO A 122 -0.21 -16.23 15.03
N LYS A 123 0.84 -16.98 15.36
CA LYS A 123 0.84 -17.84 16.55
C LYS A 123 0.45 -17.04 17.81
N SER A 124 -0.24 -17.69 18.73
CA SER A 124 -0.51 -17.17 20.07
C SER A 124 -0.11 -18.21 21.12
N ALA A 125 -0.20 -17.85 22.41
CA ALA A 125 0.12 -18.77 23.49
C ALA A 125 -0.75 -20.05 23.47
N SER A 126 -1.97 -19.98 22.90
CA SER A 126 -2.94 -21.08 22.91
C SER A 126 -3.28 -21.65 21.54
N LYS A 127 -2.84 -21.02 20.45
CA LYS A 127 -3.18 -21.45 19.08
C LYS A 127 -1.96 -21.36 18.16
N PRO A 128 -1.74 -22.35 17.27
CA PRO A 128 -0.76 -22.22 16.22
C PRO A 128 -1.15 -21.09 15.26
N GLN A 129 -0.20 -20.69 14.41
CA GLN A 129 -0.49 -19.78 13.30
C GLN A 129 -1.60 -20.39 12.43
N TRP A 130 -2.53 -19.54 11.99
CA TRP A 130 -3.55 -19.92 11.01
C TRP A 130 -3.32 -19.09 9.76
N ARG A 131 -3.34 -19.72 8.60
CA ARG A 131 -3.18 -19.08 7.30
C ARG A 131 -4.03 -19.83 6.28
N GLU A 132 -4.67 -19.09 5.37
CA GLU A 132 -5.52 -19.66 4.33
C GLU A 132 -5.42 -18.80 3.06
N VAL A 133 -5.43 -19.47 1.90
CA VAL A 133 -5.41 -18.83 0.58
C VAL A 133 -6.77 -18.96 -0.05
N PHE A 134 -7.31 -17.81 -0.44
CA PHE A 134 -8.54 -17.67 -1.19
C PHE A 134 -8.19 -17.30 -2.63
N THR A 135 -8.91 -17.87 -3.58
CA THR A 135 -8.72 -17.61 -5.01
C THR A 135 -10.05 -17.23 -5.66
N PRO A 136 -10.05 -16.48 -6.77
CA PRO A 136 -11.25 -16.26 -7.56
C PRO A 136 -11.88 -17.60 -7.95
N ALA A 137 -13.19 -17.72 -7.73
CA ALA A 137 -13.94 -18.88 -8.16
C ALA A 137 -13.95 -18.96 -9.70
N SER A 138 -13.26 -19.94 -10.29
CA SER A 138 -13.25 -20.15 -11.74
C SER A 138 -13.60 -21.58 -12.13
N GLY A 139 -14.24 -21.73 -13.30
CA GLY A 139 -14.58 -23.02 -13.91
C GLY A 139 -15.38 -23.97 -13.00
N HIS A 140 -15.01 -25.25 -13.02
CA HIS A 140 -15.70 -26.33 -12.30
C HIS A 140 -15.51 -26.30 -10.77
N LYS A 141 -14.64 -25.41 -10.25
CA LYS A 141 -14.43 -25.18 -8.81
C LYS A 141 -15.27 -24.03 -8.25
N ALA A 142 -16.02 -23.34 -9.11
CA ALA A 142 -16.92 -22.27 -8.68
C ALA A 142 -18.06 -22.84 -7.81
N SER A 143 -18.02 -22.53 -6.52
CA SER A 143 -19.13 -22.80 -5.60
C SER A 143 -19.65 -21.50 -5.03
N ILE A 144 -20.93 -21.45 -4.67
CA ILE A 144 -21.54 -20.26 -4.04
C ILE A 144 -20.74 -19.86 -2.79
N THR A 145 -20.36 -20.85 -1.97
CA THR A 145 -19.53 -20.64 -0.77
C THR A 145 -18.17 -20.04 -1.13
N GLY A 146 -17.47 -20.60 -2.11
CA GLY A 146 -16.17 -20.12 -2.56
C GLY A 146 -16.23 -18.68 -3.09
N SER A 147 -17.25 -18.34 -3.86
CA SER A 147 -17.46 -16.97 -4.35
C SER A 147 -17.65 -15.98 -3.20
N TRP A 148 -18.42 -16.32 -2.17
CA TRP A 148 -18.58 -15.45 -0.99
C TRP A 148 -17.32 -15.37 -0.13
N GLN A 149 -16.58 -16.48 0.02
CA GLN A 149 -15.29 -16.47 0.71
C GLN A 149 -14.28 -15.57 0.00
N TRP A 150 -14.23 -15.60 -1.33
CA TRP A 150 -13.42 -14.69 -2.14
C TRP A 150 -13.80 -13.21 -1.91
N GLN A 151 -15.09 -12.90 -1.91
CA GLN A 151 -15.57 -11.53 -1.67
C GLN A 151 -15.23 -11.04 -0.26
N LEU A 152 -15.33 -11.91 0.75
CA LEU A 152 -14.90 -11.60 2.12
C LEU A 152 -13.37 -11.43 2.23
N ALA A 153 -12.59 -12.23 1.51
CA ALA A 153 -11.14 -12.07 1.44
C ALA A 153 -10.76 -10.71 0.84
N LYS A 154 -11.39 -10.31 -0.27
CA LYS A 154 -11.23 -8.95 -0.84
C LYS A 154 -11.62 -7.87 0.15
N ALA A 155 -12.75 -8.01 0.85
CA ALA A 155 -13.18 -7.05 1.86
C ALA A 155 -12.12 -6.88 2.97
N HIS A 156 -11.48 -7.96 3.42
CA HIS A 156 -10.38 -7.87 4.38
C HIS A 156 -9.15 -7.14 3.82
N VAL A 157 -8.78 -7.36 2.55
CA VAL A 157 -7.71 -6.61 1.90
C VAL A 157 -8.06 -5.13 1.78
N VAL A 158 -9.28 -4.78 1.37
CA VAL A 158 -9.75 -3.38 1.29
C VAL A 158 -9.75 -2.72 2.67
N CYS A 159 -10.15 -3.42 3.73
CA CYS A 159 -10.07 -2.88 5.10
C CYS A 159 -8.61 -2.57 5.52
N LEU A 160 -7.67 -3.47 5.20
CA LEU A 160 -6.25 -3.25 5.47
C LEU A 160 -5.71 -2.09 4.63
N ASP A 161 -6.01 -2.07 3.33
CA ASP A 161 -5.60 -1.02 2.40
C ASP A 161 -6.16 0.35 2.82
N THR A 162 -7.42 0.42 3.24
CA THR A 162 -8.06 1.65 3.73
C THR A 162 -7.42 2.13 5.04
N GLY A 163 -7.08 1.21 5.94
CA GLY A 163 -6.32 1.52 7.16
C GLY A 163 -4.92 2.04 6.84
N TYR A 164 -4.21 1.39 5.92
CA TYR A 164 -2.87 1.78 5.49
C TYR A 164 -2.89 3.13 4.80
N HIS A 165 -3.85 3.33 3.88
CA HIS A 165 -4.12 4.60 3.23
C HIS A 165 -4.27 5.72 4.26
N GLN A 166 -5.19 5.58 5.21
CA GLN A 166 -5.48 6.68 6.15
C GLN A 166 -4.33 6.94 7.11
N LEU A 167 -3.70 5.89 7.65
CA LEU A 167 -2.70 6.01 8.71
C LEU A 167 -1.28 6.26 8.18
N VAL A 168 -0.98 5.77 6.98
CA VAL A 168 0.37 5.75 6.40
C VAL A 168 0.44 6.65 5.17
N SER A 169 -0.25 6.31 4.08
CA SER A 169 -0.16 7.08 2.82
C SER A 169 -0.63 8.53 2.99
N HIS A 170 -1.70 8.73 3.75
CA HIS A 170 -2.33 10.02 3.98
C HIS A 170 -1.74 10.69 5.23
N TRP A 171 -2.07 10.22 6.43
CA TRP A 171 -1.66 10.88 7.67
C TRP A 171 -0.14 10.96 7.83
N LEU A 172 0.57 9.84 7.81
CA LEU A 172 2.02 9.86 8.07
C LEU A 172 2.79 10.59 6.96
N ARG A 173 2.71 10.08 5.72
CA ARG A 173 3.59 10.49 4.62
C ARG A 173 3.31 11.91 4.12
N THR A 174 2.11 12.46 4.36
CA THR A 174 1.79 13.85 4.01
C THR A 174 1.68 14.75 5.25
N HIS A 175 0.70 14.53 6.14
CA HIS A 175 0.47 15.44 7.27
C HIS A 175 1.66 15.47 8.25
N CYS A 176 2.08 14.32 8.77
CA CYS A 176 3.12 14.26 9.80
C CYS A 176 4.51 14.61 9.27
N CYS A 177 4.89 14.05 8.11
CA CYS A 177 6.22 14.27 7.58
C CYS A 177 6.45 15.70 7.08
N VAL A 178 5.39 16.42 6.66
CA VAL A 178 5.52 17.81 6.20
C VAL A 178 5.64 18.81 7.35
N GLU A 179 4.94 18.62 8.47
CA GLU A 179 4.89 19.58 9.60
C GLU A 179 6.30 19.98 10.13
N PRO A 180 7.29 19.06 10.28
CA PRO A 180 8.66 19.42 10.65
C PRO A 180 9.34 20.39 9.68
N TYR A 181 9.11 20.28 8.36
CA TYR A 181 9.67 21.20 7.38
C TYR A 181 9.12 22.61 7.57
N ILE A 182 7.83 22.73 7.91
CA ILE A 182 7.18 24.01 8.18
C ILE A 182 7.79 24.68 9.42
N ILE A 183 7.97 23.90 10.49
CA ILE A 183 8.57 24.40 11.74
C ILE A 183 10.02 24.83 11.48
N ALA A 184 10.82 24.02 10.78
CA ALA A 184 12.20 24.35 10.46
C ALA A 184 12.30 25.62 9.59
N ALA A 185 11.50 25.71 8.53
CA ALA A 185 11.49 26.87 7.63
C ALA A 185 11.16 28.17 8.38
N ASN A 186 10.12 28.18 9.22
CA ASN A 186 9.76 29.37 9.99
C ASN A 186 10.77 29.74 11.09
N ARG A 187 11.52 28.77 11.61
CA ARG A 187 12.53 29.01 12.66
C ARG A 187 13.88 29.44 12.12
N GLN A 188 14.24 29.00 10.90
CA GLN A 188 15.60 29.12 10.38
C GLN A 188 15.70 29.99 9.13
N LEU A 189 14.60 30.30 8.44
CA LEU A 189 14.61 31.12 7.23
C LEU A 189 13.81 32.41 7.47
N SER A 190 14.42 33.56 7.17
CA SER A 190 13.71 34.83 7.11
C SER A 190 12.58 34.80 6.08
N GLN A 191 11.52 35.57 6.27
CA GLN A 191 10.46 35.75 5.26
C GLN A 191 10.98 36.31 3.93
N MET A 192 12.17 36.93 3.94
CA MET A 192 12.86 37.43 2.75
C MET A 192 13.76 36.37 2.09
N HIS A 193 14.02 35.24 2.75
CA HIS A 193 14.87 34.18 2.20
C HIS A 193 14.19 33.53 0.97
N PRO A 194 14.89 33.35 -0.16
CA PRO A 194 14.28 32.83 -1.39
C PRO A 194 13.65 31.45 -1.19
N ILE A 195 14.34 30.54 -0.50
CA ILE A 195 13.78 29.21 -0.18
C ILE A 195 12.52 29.28 0.71
N TYR A 196 12.42 30.24 1.63
CA TYR A 196 11.18 30.42 2.40
C TYR A 196 10.03 30.81 1.47
N ARG A 197 10.27 31.76 0.56
CA ARG A 197 9.25 32.21 -0.41
C ARG A 197 8.82 31.10 -1.37
N LEU A 198 9.75 30.22 -1.76
CA LEU A 198 9.45 29.05 -2.58
C LEU A 198 8.53 28.06 -1.86
N LEU A 199 8.81 27.76 -0.59
CA LEU A 199 8.12 26.70 0.16
C LEU A 199 6.84 27.15 0.86
N ALA A 200 6.77 28.42 1.30
CA ALA A 200 5.68 28.94 2.12
C ALA A 200 4.26 28.69 1.54
N PRO A 201 4.01 28.82 0.22
CA PRO A 201 2.70 28.51 -0.34
C PRO A 201 2.26 27.06 -0.10
N SER A 202 3.19 26.11 -0.15
CA SER A 202 2.94 24.67 0.07
C SER A 202 2.69 24.29 1.52
N PHE A 203 2.97 25.19 2.47
CA PHE A 203 2.78 24.98 3.91
C PHE A 203 1.43 25.46 4.42
N ARG A 204 0.64 26.10 3.55
CA ARG A 204 -0.60 26.77 3.93
C ARG A 204 -1.56 25.81 4.62
N PHE A 205 -1.97 26.18 5.83
CA PHE A 205 -2.94 25.47 6.68
C PHE A 205 -2.53 24.09 7.21
N THR A 206 -1.38 23.53 6.84
CA THR A 206 -0.96 22.19 7.30
C THR A 206 -0.86 22.09 8.83
N MET A 207 -0.25 23.07 9.51
CA MET A 207 -0.15 23.05 10.97
C MET A 207 -1.53 23.18 11.66
N GLU A 208 -2.43 23.99 11.09
CA GLU A 208 -3.78 24.19 11.62
C GLU A 208 -4.61 22.89 11.52
N ILE A 209 -4.63 22.27 10.33
CA ILE A 209 -5.36 21.01 10.16
C ILE A 209 -4.73 19.88 10.98
N ASN A 210 -3.41 19.82 11.11
CA ASN A 210 -2.75 18.82 11.96
C ASN A 210 -3.08 19.02 13.45
N ALA A 211 -3.15 20.27 13.92
CA ALA A 211 -3.57 20.56 15.29
C ALA A 211 -5.03 20.12 15.55
N GLN A 212 -5.94 20.36 14.60
CA GLN A 212 -7.32 19.89 14.68
C GLN A 212 -7.40 18.35 14.63
N ALA A 213 -6.61 17.72 13.76
CA ALA A 213 -6.53 16.26 13.68
C ALA A 213 -6.06 15.65 15.01
N ARG A 214 -5.02 16.22 15.64
CA ARG A 214 -4.57 15.81 16.98
C ARG A 214 -5.64 15.97 18.06
N LYS A 215 -6.61 16.88 17.89
CA LYS A 215 -7.66 17.17 18.88
C LYS A 215 -8.91 16.31 18.70
N LEU A 216 -9.27 15.97 17.46
CA LEU A 216 -10.58 15.36 17.14
C LEU A 216 -10.49 14.07 16.31
N LEU A 217 -9.44 13.90 15.52
CA LEU A 217 -9.34 12.81 14.54
C LEU A 217 -8.53 11.63 15.09
N ILE A 218 -7.30 11.88 15.52
CA ILE A 218 -6.31 10.85 15.90
C ILE A 218 -6.03 10.79 17.41
N ASN A 219 -6.77 11.54 18.22
CA ASN A 219 -6.72 11.41 19.68
C ASN A 219 -7.34 10.08 20.14
N ALA A 220 -7.03 9.71 21.38
CA ALA A 220 -7.71 8.61 22.06
C ALA A 220 -9.23 8.81 22.01
N ASP A 221 -9.96 7.75 21.66
CA ASP A 221 -11.42 7.75 21.43
C ASP A 221 -11.90 8.72 20.34
N GLY A 222 -10.98 9.23 19.50
CA GLY A 222 -11.27 10.09 18.36
C GLY A 222 -11.91 9.35 17.19
N ILE A 223 -12.12 10.06 16.08
CA ILE A 223 -12.80 9.51 14.90
C ILE A 223 -12.06 8.29 14.34
N ILE A 224 -10.73 8.31 14.25
CA ILE A 224 -9.97 7.18 13.70
C ILE A 224 -10.09 5.95 14.60
N GLU A 225 -9.90 6.09 15.91
CA GLU A 225 -9.97 4.95 16.83
C GLU A 225 -11.38 4.35 16.92
N SER A 226 -12.43 5.16 16.71
CA SER A 226 -13.81 4.70 16.77
C SER A 226 -14.34 4.10 15.46
N THR A 227 -13.67 4.36 14.32
CA THR A 227 -14.17 3.94 13.00
C THR A 227 -13.26 2.96 12.25
N PHE A 228 -11.99 2.82 12.66
CA PHE A 228 -11.04 1.89 12.04
C PHE A 228 -10.76 0.69 12.95
N SER A 229 -10.66 -0.50 12.35
CA SER A 229 -10.53 -1.77 13.09
C SER A 229 -9.36 -1.84 14.09
N PRO A 230 -8.19 -1.21 13.86
CA PRO A 230 -7.11 -1.22 14.86
C PRO A 230 -7.44 -0.49 16.16
N GLY A 231 -8.46 0.37 16.19
CA GLY A 231 -8.86 1.14 17.37
C GLY A 231 -7.69 1.93 17.95
N LYS A 232 -7.48 1.80 19.26
CA LYS A 232 -6.37 2.43 20.02
C LYS A 232 -4.96 2.10 19.52
N TYR A 233 -4.79 1.10 18.65
CA TYR A 233 -3.49 0.74 18.06
C TYR A 233 -3.20 1.48 16.74
N SER A 234 -4.12 2.31 16.25
CA SER A 234 -4.01 2.98 14.94
C SER A 234 -2.75 3.85 14.81
N MET A 235 -2.47 4.71 15.80
CA MET A 235 -1.27 5.56 15.75
C MET A 235 0.03 4.77 15.98
N GLU A 236 -0.05 3.63 16.68
CA GLU A 236 1.11 2.73 16.83
C GLU A 236 1.47 2.06 15.49
N ILE A 237 0.48 1.70 14.67
CA ILE A 237 0.71 1.19 13.30
C ILE A 237 1.38 2.26 12.42
N SER A 238 0.91 3.51 12.49
CA SER A 238 1.52 4.62 11.75
C SER A 238 2.99 4.84 12.19
N SER A 239 3.27 4.80 13.49
CA SER A 239 4.63 4.86 14.03
C SER A 239 5.52 3.70 13.56
N ALA A 240 5.01 2.47 13.55
CA ALA A 240 5.73 1.31 13.03
C ALA A 240 6.04 1.46 11.53
N ALA A 241 5.07 1.93 10.74
CA ALA A 241 5.28 2.21 9.32
C ALA A 241 6.34 3.29 9.09
N TYR A 242 6.39 4.32 9.95
CA TYR A 242 7.46 5.33 9.90
C TYR A 242 8.84 4.70 10.11
N ALA A 243 8.99 3.84 11.12
CA ALA A 243 10.26 3.19 11.42
C ALA A 243 10.73 2.25 10.29
N GLU A 244 9.80 1.48 9.71
CA GLU A 244 10.15 0.40 8.78
C GLU A 244 10.17 0.85 7.30
N GLN A 245 9.38 1.86 6.92
CA GLN A 245 9.09 2.15 5.52
C GLN A 245 9.44 3.57 5.06
N TRP A 246 9.44 4.55 5.97
CA TRP A 246 9.64 5.95 5.59
C TRP A 246 11.13 6.28 5.40
N GLN A 247 11.47 6.83 4.24
CA GLN A 247 12.77 7.43 3.96
C GLN A 247 12.57 8.59 2.98
N PHE A 248 13.09 9.77 3.33
CA PHE A 248 12.85 11.00 2.58
C PHE A 248 13.23 10.91 1.09
N ASP A 249 14.38 10.31 0.79
CA ASP A 249 14.88 10.11 -0.57
C ASP A 249 13.98 9.19 -1.42
N LYS A 250 13.19 8.34 -0.77
CA LYS A 250 12.24 7.42 -1.40
C LYS A 250 10.82 7.99 -1.54
N GLU A 251 10.56 9.22 -1.07
CA GLU A 251 9.27 9.91 -1.25
C GLU A 251 9.18 10.65 -2.59
N ALA A 252 10.30 10.79 -3.32
CA ALA A 252 10.27 11.27 -4.70
C ALA A 252 9.54 10.26 -5.58
N LEU A 253 8.55 10.71 -6.38
CA LEU A 253 7.70 9.81 -7.16
C LEU A 253 8.50 8.84 -8.07
N PRO A 254 9.53 9.27 -8.82
CA PRO A 254 10.39 8.34 -9.56
C PRO A 254 11.01 7.25 -8.70
N GLU A 255 11.52 7.61 -7.52
CA GLU A 255 12.23 6.69 -6.63
C GLU A 255 11.26 5.74 -5.92
N ASP A 256 10.06 6.21 -5.57
CA ASP A 256 8.98 5.36 -5.06
C ASP A 256 8.57 4.29 -6.07
N LEU A 257 8.33 4.67 -7.33
CA LEU A 257 7.97 3.75 -8.41
C LEU A 257 9.06 2.70 -8.63
N ILE A 258 10.33 3.10 -8.71
CA ILE A 258 11.47 2.18 -8.88
C ILE A 258 11.59 1.23 -7.68
N ARG A 259 11.49 1.77 -6.46
CA ARG A 259 11.56 0.98 -5.22
C ARG A 259 10.51 -0.12 -5.21
N ARG A 260 9.26 0.21 -5.52
CA ARG A 260 8.15 -0.76 -5.61
C ARG A 260 8.27 -1.69 -6.83
N GLY A 261 9.21 -1.45 -7.73
CA GLY A 261 9.37 -2.22 -8.97
C GLY A 261 8.31 -1.88 -10.03
N MET A 262 7.63 -0.74 -9.88
CA MET A 262 6.61 -0.24 -10.80
C MET A 262 7.20 0.57 -11.95
N ALA A 263 8.50 0.89 -11.90
CA ALA A 263 9.22 1.49 -13.01
C ALA A 263 10.69 1.03 -13.01
N VAL A 264 11.33 1.13 -14.18
CA VAL A 264 12.78 1.08 -14.32
C VAL A 264 13.28 2.35 -14.99
N ARG A 265 14.52 2.74 -14.70
CA ARG A 265 15.16 3.88 -15.36
C ARG A 265 15.86 3.39 -16.63
N GLY A 266 15.45 3.92 -17.78
CA GLY A 266 16.11 3.69 -19.06
C GLY A 266 17.44 4.43 -19.16
N GLU A 267 18.22 4.11 -20.20
CA GLU A 267 19.52 4.75 -20.46
C GLU A 267 19.41 6.26 -20.72
N ASP A 268 18.28 6.70 -21.28
CA ASP A 268 17.97 8.11 -21.52
C ASP A 268 17.49 8.85 -20.25
N GLY A 269 17.43 8.16 -19.11
CA GLY A 269 16.98 8.68 -17.83
C GLY A 269 15.47 8.73 -17.66
N LYS A 270 14.67 8.34 -18.67
CA LYS A 270 13.21 8.25 -18.55
C LYS A 270 12.82 6.99 -17.79
N LEU A 271 11.62 7.04 -17.21
CA LEU A 271 11.04 5.87 -16.55
C LEU A 271 10.21 5.07 -17.54
N GLU A 272 10.42 3.76 -17.53
CA GLU A 272 9.55 2.79 -18.19
C GLU A 272 8.72 2.08 -17.12
N LEU A 273 7.40 2.24 -17.18
CA LEU A 273 6.51 1.65 -16.19
C LEU A 273 6.37 0.14 -16.40
N ALA A 274 6.29 -0.60 -15.29
CA ALA A 274 6.01 -2.04 -15.32
C ALA A 274 4.56 -2.35 -15.72
N ILE A 275 3.65 -1.40 -15.48
CA ILE A 275 2.28 -1.39 -15.98
C ILE A 275 2.13 -0.10 -16.77
N GLU A 276 1.98 -0.21 -18.09
CA GLU A 276 1.91 0.95 -18.99
C GLU A 276 0.73 1.87 -18.65
N ASP A 277 -0.45 1.28 -18.45
CA ASP A 277 -1.65 2.01 -18.02
C ASP A 277 -1.77 2.05 -16.49
N TYR A 278 -0.89 2.83 -15.85
CA TYR A 278 -0.93 3.13 -14.42
C TYR A 278 -1.24 4.62 -14.23
N PRO A 279 -2.53 5.00 -14.11
CA PRO A 279 -2.95 6.41 -14.17
C PRO A 279 -2.27 7.31 -13.14
N TYR A 280 -2.17 6.87 -11.88
CA TYR A 280 -1.47 7.64 -10.84
C TYR A 280 -0.01 7.94 -11.20
N ALA A 281 0.72 6.94 -11.73
CA ALA A 281 2.12 7.10 -12.08
C ALA A 281 2.28 8.00 -13.32
N ASN A 282 1.48 7.76 -14.36
CA ASN A 282 1.52 8.54 -15.59
C ASN A 282 1.24 10.02 -15.34
N ASP A 283 0.14 10.35 -14.65
CA ASP A 283 -0.23 11.72 -14.37
C ASP A 283 0.71 12.36 -13.33
N GLY A 284 1.08 11.59 -12.30
CA GLY A 284 1.97 12.05 -11.24
C GLY A 284 3.34 12.45 -11.76
N LEU A 285 3.90 11.73 -12.74
CA LEU A 285 5.21 12.04 -13.30
C LEU A 285 5.21 13.37 -14.08
N LEU A 286 4.12 13.70 -14.77
CA LEU A 286 3.96 15.01 -15.42
C LEU A 286 3.98 16.15 -14.41
N VAL A 287 3.27 15.98 -13.30
CA VAL A 287 3.24 16.99 -12.21
C VAL A 287 4.60 17.09 -11.52
N TRP A 288 5.24 15.95 -11.28
CA TRP A 288 6.58 15.89 -10.69
C TRP A 288 7.60 16.65 -11.54
N ASP A 289 7.64 16.41 -12.85
CA ASP A 289 8.59 17.07 -13.74
C ASP A 289 8.34 18.58 -13.84
N ALA A 290 7.07 19.01 -13.85
CA ALA A 290 6.73 20.44 -13.81
C ALA A 290 7.20 21.12 -12.52
N ILE A 291 6.98 20.49 -11.36
CA ILE A 291 7.44 21.01 -10.06
C ILE A 291 8.97 21.03 -9.99
N LYS A 292 9.62 19.97 -10.47
CA LYS A 292 11.08 19.85 -10.51
C LYS A 292 11.70 20.94 -11.37
N GLN A 293 11.17 21.18 -12.57
CA GLN A 293 11.63 22.24 -13.47
C GLN A 293 11.47 23.61 -12.82
N TRP A 294 10.27 23.92 -12.32
CA TRP A 294 9.99 25.18 -11.62
C TRP A 294 10.94 25.44 -10.45
N ALA A 295 11.10 24.45 -9.57
CA ALA A 295 11.97 24.58 -8.40
C ALA A 295 13.45 24.74 -8.81
N SER A 296 13.89 24.03 -9.85
CA SER A 296 15.27 24.12 -10.35
C SER A 296 15.56 25.50 -10.93
N ASP A 297 14.67 26.03 -11.76
CA ASP A 297 14.81 27.36 -12.36
C ASP A 297 14.77 28.46 -11.29
N TYR A 298 13.88 28.33 -10.30
CA TYR A 298 13.82 29.26 -9.18
C TYR A 298 15.12 29.26 -8.37
N VAL A 299 15.65 28.07 -8.03
CA VAL A 299 16.90 27.96 -7.27
C VAL A 299 18.09 28.50 -8.07
N ALA A 300 18.18 28.22 -9.36
CA ALA A 300 19.27 28.70 -10.21
C ALA A 300 19.30 30.24 -10.39
N HIS A 301 18.19 30.92 -10.10
CA HIS A 301 18.11 32.38 -10.19
C HIS A 301 18.76 33.11 -9.00
N TYR A 302 18.89 32.46 -7.83
CA TYR A 302 19.44 33.04 -6.60
C TYR A 302 20.84 32.51 -6.27
#